data_AF-A0A5B6U450-F1
#
_entry.id   AF-A0A5B6U450-F1
#
_cell.length_a   1.000
_cell.length_b   1.000
_cell.length_c   1.000
_cell.angle_alpha   90.00
_cell.angle_beta   90.00
_cell.angle_gamma   90.00
#
_symmetry.space_group_name_H-M   'P 1'
#
loop_
_entity.id
_entity.type
_entity.pdbx_description
1 polymer ?
#
loop_
_entity_poly.entity_id
_entity_poly.type
_entity_poly.pdbx_seq_one_letter_code
_entity_poly.pdbx_strand_id
1 'polypeptide(L)'
;MANSKYEYVKSFEVEDEVMPPNLIVVHIDGRDFRRFSEVHEFEKPNDEKALNLMNQCAMAVLEEYPDIVFSYGYGDEYSFVLKKTSKFYQRRSRFLLFFLFRIFSKNSLHV
;
A
#
# COMPACT_ATOMS: atom_id res chain seq x y z
N MET A 1 11.31 -35.17 8.73
CA MET A 1 10.90 -33.77 8.51
C MET A 1 9.87 -33.42 9.58
N ALA A 2 10.15 -32.44 10.45
CA ALA A 2 9.41 -32.22 11.69
C ALA A 2 8.05 -31.49 11.54
N ASN A 3 7.72 -30.96 10.35
CA ASN A 3 6.52 -30.13 10.14
C ASN A 3 5.39 -30.77 9.31
N SER A 4 5.49 -32.05 8.92
CA SER A 4 4.46 -32.68 8.07
C SER A 4 3.10 -32.85 8.76
N LYS A 5 3.07 -32.96 10.09
CA LYS A 5 1.82 -33.14 10.88
C LYS A 5 0.82 -31.99 10.71
N TYR A 6 1.31 -30.77 10.44
CA TYR A 6 0.47 -29.57 10.37
C TYR A 6 0.49 -28.90 8.99
N GLU A 7 1.13 -29.51 7.99
CA GLU A 7 1.24 -28.91 6.65
C GLU A 7 -0.11 -28.72 5.96
N TYR A 8 -1.10 -29.53 6.31
CA TYR A 8 -2.47 -29.43 5.81
C TYR A 8 -3.12 -28.05 6.06
N VAL A 9 -2.64 -27.27 7.04
CA VAL A 9 -3.22 -25.94 7.30
C VAL A 9 -3.03 -24.97 6.13
N LYS A 10 -2.01 -25.18 5.28
CA LYS A 10 -1.77 -24.36 4.09
C LYS A 10 -2.88 -24.49 3.04
N SER A 11 -3.59 -25.62 3.00
CA SER A 11 -4.68 -25.80 2.02
C SER A 11 -5.92 -24.96 2.32
N PHE A 12 -6.00 -24.35 3.52
CA PHE A 12 -7.04 -23.38 3.86
C PHE A 12 -6.71 -21.96 3.41
N GLU A 13 -5.50 -21.70 2.88
CA GLU A 13 -5.19 -20.40 2.29
C GLU A 13 -6.04 -20.17 1.03
N VAL A 14 -6.73 -19.04 0.96
CA VAL A 14 -7.46 -18.63 -0.24
C VAL A 14 -6.45 -18.28 -1.33
N GLU A 15 -6.71 -18.68 -2.57
CA GLU A 15 -5.95 -18.21 -3.73
C GLU A 15 -6.44 -16.82 -4.14
N ASP A 16 -5.54 -15.85 -4.16
CA ASP A 16 -5.87 -14.43 -4.32
C ASP A 16 -5.07 -13.74 -5.44
N GLU A 17 -4.72 -14.53 -6.46
CA GLU A 17 -4.05 -14.04 -7.67
C GLU A 17 -4.98 -13.18 -8.51
N VAL A 18 -4.51 -11.98 -8.90
CA VAL A 18 -5.23 -11.11 -9.84
C VAL A 18 -4.98 -11.59 -11.27
N MET A 19 -6.04 -12.00 -11.97
CA MET A 19 -5.96 -12.55 -13.32
C MET A 19 -5.26 -11.60 -14.34
N PRO A 20 -4.29 -12.09 -15.14
CA PRO A 20 -3.75 -11.34 -16.28
C PRO A 20 -4.78 -11.16 -17.42
N PRO A 21 -4.74 -10.08 -18.23
CA PRO A 21 -3.83 -8.94 -18.21
C PRO A 21 -4.42 -7.72 -17.46
N ASN A 22 -5.19 -7.96 -16.38
CA ASN A 22 -5.87 -6.88 -15.67
C ASN A 22 -4.87 -5.90 -15.03
N LEU A 23 -5.26 -4.63 -15.01
CA LEU A 23 -4.53 -3.60 -14.28
C LEU A 23 -4.75 -3.82 -12.78
N ILE A 24 -3.70 -3.65 -11.99
CA ILE A 24 -3.80 -3.67 -10.54
C ILE A 24 -3.68 -2.22 -10.05
N VAL A 25 -4.68 -1.79 -9.30
CA VAL A 25 -4.66 -0.51 -8.59
C VAL A 25 -4.76 -0.82 -7.11
N VAL A 26 -3.79 -0.35 -6.35
CA VAL A 26 -3.79 -0.46 -4.88
C VAL A 26 -4.10 0.90 -4.32
N HIS A 27 -5.19 0.97 -3.56
CA HIS A 27 -5.65 2.17 -2.90
C HIS A 27 -5.39 2.06 -1.41
N ILE A 28 -4.77 3.10 -0.84
CA ILE A 28 -4.43 3.24 0.58
C ILE A 28 -5.17 4.46 1.09
N ASP A 29 -5.88 4.30 2.20
CA ASP A 29 -6.67 5.34 2.85
C ASP A 29 -6.24 5.51 4.32
N GLY A 30 -6.27 6.75 4.79
CA GLY A 30 -5.92 7.15 6.13
C GLY A 30 -7.00 6.79 7.14
N ARG A 31 -6.82 5.69 7.89
CA ARG A 31 -7.80 5.30 8.91
C ARG A 31 -7.95 6.37 10.00
N ASP A 32 -9.20 6.81 10.22
CA ASP A 32 -9.56 7.82 11.23
C ASP A 32 -8.79 9.14 11.08
N PHE A 33 -8.44 9.53 9.85
CA PHE A 33 -7.57 10.69 9.60
C PHE A 33 -8.16 12.01 10.10
N ARG A 34 -9.48 12.13 10.20
CA ARG A 34 -10.12 13.28 10.84
C ARG A 34 -9.60 13.47 12.27
N ARG A 35 -9.68 12.43 13.10
CA ARG A 35 -9.19 12.46 14.48
C ARG A 35 -7.67 12.65 14.52
N PHE A 36 -6.94 12.01 13.62
CA PHE A 36 -5.49 12.20 13.49
C PHE A 36 -5.15 13.67 13.24
N SER A 37 -5.82 14.31 12.28
CA SER A 37 -5.60 15.72 11.94
C SER A 37 -5.98 16.68 13.07
N GLU A 38 -6.96 16.32 13.91
CA GLU A 38 -7.35 17.11 15.09
C GLU A 38 -6.30 16.97 16.21
N VAL A 39 -5.78 15.76 16.46
CA VAL A 39 -4.76 15.50 17.49
C VAL A 39 -3.41 16.11 17.13
N HIS A 40 -3.05 16.13 15.84
CA HIS A 40 -1.80 16.71 15.34
C HIS A 40 -1.94 18.17 14.88
N GLU A 41 -3.08 18.81 15.14
CA GLU A 41 -3.33 20.24 14.92
C GLU A 41 -3.07 20.71 13.47
N PHE A 42 -3.52 19.92 12.49
CA PHE A 42 -3.30 20.22 11.06
C PHE A 42 -3.98 21.51 10.62
N GLU A 43 -3.28 22.28 9.79
CA GLU A 43 -3.82 23.48 9.16
C GLU A 43 -5.03 23.14 8.26
N LYS A 44 -6.06 23.98 8.30
CA LYS A 44 -7.30 23.82 7.51
C LYS A 44 -7.42 24.95 6.47
N PRO A 45 -7.89 24.67 5.25
CA PRO A 45 -8.45 23.39 4.80
C PRO A 45 -7.39 22.33 4.48
N ASN A 46 -6.14 22.73 4.20
CA ASN A 46 -5.06 21.84 3.80
C ASN A 46 -3.80 22.14 4.61
N ASP A 47 -3.15 21.09 5.09
CA ASP A 47 -1.85 21.17 5.75
C ASP A 47 -0.75 20.76 4.76
N GLU A 48 0.10 21.71 4.38
CA GLU A 48 1.15 21.47 3.38
C GLU A 48 2.21 20.48 3.86
N LYS A 49 2.53 20.47 5.16
CA LYS A 49 3.54 19.58 5.73
C LYS A 49 3.05 18.14 5.70
N ALA A 50 1.80 17.91 6.09
CA ALA A 50 1.17 16.60 6.04
C ALA A 50 1.09 16.07 4.60
N LEU A 51 0.66 16.91 3.65
CA LEU A 51 0.60 16.53 2.24
C LEU A 51 1.99 16.24 1.67
N ASN A 52 3.00 17.04 2.01
CA ASN A 52 4.37 16.80 1.57
C ASN A 52 4.95 15.51 2.17
N LEU A 53 4.64 15.20 3.43
CA LEU A 53 5.01 13.92 4.03
C LEU A 53 4.36 12.74 3.29
N MET A 54 3.07 12.83 2.99
CA MET A 54 2.37 11.78 2.24
C MET A 54 2.97 11.61 0.83
N ASN A 55 3.34 12.70 0.16
CA ASN A 55 4.07 12.66 -1.10
C ASN A 55 5.43 11.95 -0.97
N GLN A 56 6.20 12.23 0.08
CA GLN A 56 7.47 11.55 0.34
C GLN A 56 7.27 10.05 0.60
N CYS A 57 6.21 9.67 1.33
CA CYS A 57 5.87 8.27 1.55
C CYS A 57 5.55 7.55 0.23
N ALA A 58 4.78 8.21 -0.64
CA ALA A 58 4.46 7.68 -1.96
C ALA A 58 5.70 7.60 -2.88
N MET A 59 6.61 8.58 -2.82
CA MET A 59 7.87 8.53 -3.55
C MET A 59 8.74 7.34 -3.12
N ALA A 60 8.87 7.09 -1.82
CA ALA A 60 9.60 5.93 -1.31
C ALA A 60 9.01 4.60 -1.82
N VAL A 61 7.68 4.51 -1.92
CA VAL A 61 7.00 3.34 -2.51
C VAL A 61 7.34 3.17 -3.99
N LEU A 62 7.36 4.27 -4.77
CA LEU A 62 7.73 4.24 -6.19
C LEU A 62 9.19 3.85 -6.41
N GLU A 63 10.10 4.34 -5.56
CA GLU A 63 11.52 4.03 -5.62
C GLU A 63 11.82 2.55 -5.29
N GLU A 64 11.14 2.00 -4.28
CA GLU A 64 11.29 0.59 -3.90
C GLU A 64 10.62 -0.35 -4.91
N TYR A 65 9.58 0.11 -5.63
CA TYR A 65 8.81 -0.68 -6.60
C TYR A 65 8.68 -0.07 -8.00
N PRO A 66 9.63 -0.37 -8.92
CA PRO A 66 9.65 0.18 -10.29
C PRO A 66 8.56 -0.40 -11.22
N ASP A 67 7.79 -1.37 -10.75
CA ASP A 67 6.63 -1.91 -11.46
C ASP A 67 5.38 -1.02 -11.34
N ILE A 68 5.39 -0.07 -10.39
CA ILE A 68 4.38 0.98 -10.29
C ILE A 68 4.69 2.02 -11.36
N VAL A 69 3.72 2.29 -12.23
CA VAL A 69 3.87 3.25 -13.35
C VAL A 69 3.32 4.63 -13.03
N PHE A 70 2.42 4.69 -12.07
CA PHE A 70 1.71 5.91 -11.75
C PHE A 70 1.22 5.85 -10.30
N SER A 71 1.32 6.97 -9.60
CA SER A 71 0.64 7.17 -8.32
C SER A 71 -0.11 8.49 -8.33
N TYR A 72 -1.20 8.54 -7.57
CA TYR A 72 -2.02 9.73 -7.38
C TYR A 72 -2.46 9.79 -5.93
N GLY A 73 -2.31 10.97 -5.30
CA GLY A 73 -2.76 11.20 -3.93
C GLY A 73 -3.63 12.43 -3.83
N TYR A 74 -4.61 12.37 -2.93
CA TYR A 74 -5.50 13.47 -2.60
C TYR A 74 -5.95 13.36 -1.15
N GLY A 75 -5.72 14.40 -0.36
CA GLY A 75 -6.00 14.37 1.07
C GLY A 75 -5.16 13.32 1.79
N ASP A 76 -5.83 12.36 2.41
CA ASP A 76 -5.27 11.23 3.16
C ASP A 76 -5.20 9.91 2.36
N GLU A 77 -5.57 9.96 1.07
CA GLU A 77 -5.63 8.79 0.21
C GLU A 77 -4.49 8.77 -0.83
N TYR A 78 -4.01 7.57 -1.17
CA TYR A 78 -3.09 7.32 -2.28
C TYR A 78 -3.49 6.10 -3.10
N SER A 79 -3.38 6.24 -4.42
CA SER A 79 -3.59 5.17 -5.38
C SER A 79 -2.29 4.88 -6.14
N PHE A 80 -1.93 3.60 -6.25
CA PHE A 80 -0.74 3.11 -6.96
C PHE A 80 -1.17 2.17 -8.08
N VAL A 81 -0.73 2.45 -9.30
CA VAL A 81 -1.08 1.69 -10.50
C VAL A 81 0.11 0.88 -10.96
N LEU A 82 -0.04 -0.43 -11.04
CA LEU A 82 1.00 -1.35 -11.49
C LEU A 82 0.89 -1.66 -12.99
N LYS A 83 2.02 -1.97 -13.62
CA LYS A 83 2.06 -2.49 -15.01
C LYS A 83 1.18 -3.73 -15.14
N LYS A 84 0.41 -3.82 -16.23
CA LYS A 84 -0.40 -5.02 -16.58
C LYS A 84 0.44 -6.29 -16.65
N THR A 85 1.69 -6.18 -17.06
CA THR A 85 2.66 -7.28 -17.19
C THR A 85 3.36 -7.65 -15.88
N SER A 86 3.11 -6.93 -14.78
CA SER A 86 3.77 -7.21 -13.51
C SER A 86 3.42 -8.62 -13.03
N LYS A 87 4.46 -9.36 -12.64
CA LYS A 87 4.38 -10.69 -12.02
C LYS A 87 4.71 -10.65 -10.52
N PHE A 88 4.75 -9.44 -9.95
CA PHE A 88 5.15 -9.21 -8.56
C PHE A 88 4.31 -10.06 -7.60
N TYR A 89 4.97 -10.82 -6.72
CA TYR A 89 4.35 -11.77 -5.79
C TYR A 89 3.28 -12.68 -6.41
N GLN A 90 3.50 -13.14 -7.66
CA GLN A 90 2.52 -13.94 -8.39
C GLN A 90 1.15 -13.25 -8.47
N ARG A 91 1.14 -11.91 -8.44
CA ARG A 91 -0.05 -11.06 -8.46
C ARG A 91 -1.03 -11.36 -7.33
N ARG A 92 -0.55 -11.92 -6.22
CA ARG A 92 -1.34 -12.18 -5.01
C ARG A 92 -1.70 -10.87 -4.32
N SER A 93 -2.98 -10.56 -4.32
CA SER A 93 -3.51 -9.27 -3.85
C SER A 93 -3.13 -8.95 -2.40
N ARG A 94 -3.12 -9.93 -1.47
CA ARG A 94 -2.72 -9.69 -0.07
C ARG A 94 -1.27 -9.22 0.06
N PHE A 95 -0.36 -9.78 -0.73
CA PHE A 95 1.06 -9.49 -0.63
C PHE A 95 1.36 -8.12 -1.23
N LEU A 96 0.72 -7.82 -2.36
CA LEU A 96 0.74 -6.49 -2.98
C LEU A 96 0.31 -5.42 -1.97
N LEU A 97 -0.88 -5.58 -1.39
CA LEU A 97 -1.43 -4.63 -0.42
C LEU A 97 -0.52 -4.50 0.82
N PHE A 98 -0.11 -5.63 1.41
CA PHE A 98 0.69 -5.64 2.62
C PHE A 98 2.05 -4.96 2.43
N PHE A 99 2.74 -5.22 1.31
CA PHE A 99 4.05 -4.62 1.07
C PHE A 99 3.98 -3.12 0.81
N LEU A 100 3.03 -2.69 -0.03
CA LEU A 100 2.81 -1.27 -0.31
C LEU A 100 2.46 -0.51 0.97
N PHE A 101 1.52 -1.06 1.75
CA PHE A 101 1.14 -0.49 3.04
C PHE A 101 2.32 -0.42 4.02
N ARG A 102 3.15 -1.48 4.09
CA ARG A 102 4.30 -1.52 5.00
C ARG A 102 5.30 -0.40 4.72
N ILE A 103 5.62 -0.17 3.45
CA ILE A 103 6.56 0.90 3.07
C ILE A 103 5.93 2.27 3.31
N PHE A 104 4.68 2.43 2.89
CA PHE A 104 3.96 3.69 3.07
C PHE A 104 3.92 4.07 4.56
N SER A 105 3.41 3.16 5.41
CA SER A 105 3.31 3.37 6.86
C SER A 105 4.66 3.61 7.54
N LYS A 106 5.71 2.89 7.12
CA LYS A 106 7.07 3.08 7.68
C LYS A 106 7.55 4.52 7.49
N ASN A 107 7.30 5.11 6.33
CA ASN A 107 7.71 6.48 6.03
C ASN A 107 6.78 7.51 6.68
N SER A 108 5.50 7.18 6.90
CA SER A 108 4.55 8.06 7.58
C SER A 108 4.78 8.19 9.09
N LEU A 109 5.59 7.32 9.71
CA LEU A 109 5.91 7.37 11.15
C LEU A 109 6.95 8.45 11.52
N HIS A 110 7.44 9.21 10.54
CA HIS A 110 8.36 10.32 10.76
C HIS A 110 7.66 11.67 11.03
N VAL A 111 6.37 11.65 11.39
CA VAL A 111 5.58 12.82 11.87
C VAL A 111 6.05 13.25 13.27
#